data_AF-A0A5B7HTV9-F1
#
_entry.id   AF-A0A5B7HTV9-F1
#
_cell.length_a   1.000
_cell.length_b   1.000
_cell.length_c   1.000
_cell.angle_alpha   90.00
_cell.angle_beta   90.00
_cell.angle_gamma   90.00
#
_symmetry.space_group_name_H-M   'P 1'
#
loop_
_entity.id
_entity.type
_entity.pdbx_description
1 polymer ?
#
loop_
_entity_poly.entity_id
_entity_poly.type
_entity_poly.pdbx_seq_one_letter_code
_entity_poly.pdbx_strand_id
1 'polypeptide(L)'
;MVVAWHDSGLPRRRLSRSVRPLPPTALFHRLDLLSPSEARVCRHFNQMATLDGSTLFLSVGSYVSPLSQLASGVESLGAVQSITAYLSDNTQLIANPGLRLGVRTDATALYQISDFWKKQHEDSDLSKYIVRRYAAASSGVAIMYPGTLLDRSFDPRSQSWYLSALSNPGRVVVSPPYLDPGGAGYITTASHTVYQVGRKAYGNKANAGHHGY
;
A
#
# COMPACT_ATOMS: atom_id res chain seq x y z
N MET A 1 -3.16 8.99 6.68
CA MET A 1 -2.50 7.69 6.48
C MET A 1 -3.50 6.57 6.71
N VAL A 2 -3.35 5.44 6.00
CA VAL A 2 -4.20 4.24 6.14
C VAL A 2 -3.31 3.00 6.32
N VAL A 3 -3.52 2.22 7.38
CA VAL A 3 -2.85 0.92 7.61
C VAL A 3 -3.85 -0.22 7.40
N ALA A 4 -3.65 -1.06 6.40
CA ALA A 4 -4.49 -2.23 6.14
C ALA A 4 -3.90 -3.48 6.82
N TRP A 5 -4.73 -4.23 7.54
CA TRP A 5 -4.31 -5.35 8.39
C TRP A 5 -4.91 -6.71 7.98
N HIS A 6 -4.27 -7.81 8.42
CA HIS A 6 -4.72 -9.20 8.35
C HIS A 6 -4.42 -9.96 9.66
N ASP A 7 -5.41 -10.58 10.32
CA ASP A 7 -5.24 -11.36 11.57
C ASP A 7 -4.79 -12.81 11.39
N SER A 8 -4.13 -13.31 12.43
CA SER A 8 -3.72 -14.69 12.68
C SER A 8 -4.78 -15.49 13.48
N GLY A 9 -5.96 -15.72 12.89
CA GLY A 9 -6.97 -16.61 13.50
C GLY A 9 -8.38 -16.48 12.91
N LEU A 10 -8.65 -17.25 11.84
CA LEU A 10 -9.87 -17.46 11.02
C LEU A 10 -11.26 -16.98 11.54
N PRO A 11 -12.20 -16.55 10.64
CA PRO A 11 -12.30 -16.90 9.22
C PRO A 11 -12.19 -15.74 8.22
N ARG A 12 -11.29 -15.96 7.25
CA ARG A 12 -11.32 -15.58 5.83
C ARG A 12 -12.23 -14.40 5.44
N ARG A 13 -11.64 -13.23 5.20
CA ARG A 13 -11.95 -12.44 3.99
C ARG A 13 -10.86 -11.39 3.71
N ARG A 14 -10.27 -11.53 2.53
CA ARG A 14 -9.40 -10.54 1.89
C ARG A 14 -10.23 -9.32 1.48
N LEU A 15 -9.55 -8.17 1.36
CA LEU A 15 -10.05 -7.01 0.61
C LEU A 15 -10.72 -7.54 -0.67
N SER A 16 -11.99 -7.15 -0.87
CA SER A 16 -13.00 -7.93 -1.61
C SER A 16 -12.57 -8.46 -2.99
N ARG A 17 -13.29 -9.48 -3.48
CA ARG A 17 -13.09 -10.13 -4.80
C ARG A 17 -13.29 -9.20 -6.02
N SER A 18 -13.51 -7.89 -5.83
CA SER A 18 -13.77 -6.89 -6.88
C SER A 18 -12.90 -5.64 -6.71
N VAL A 19 -11.62 -5.82 -6.36
CA VAL A 19 -10.65 -4.73 -6.50
C VAL A 19 -10.27 -4.64 -7.97
N ARG A 20 -10.48 -3.46 -8.58
CA ARG A 20 -10.05 -3.20 -9.95
C ARG A 20 -8.54 -3.46 -10.08
N PRO A 21 -8.07 -4.03 -11.19
CA PRO A 21 -6.63 -4.09 -11.48
C PRO A 21 -5.99 -2.72 -11.38
N LEU A 22 -4.66 -2.68 -11.21
CA LEU A 22 -3.94 -1.41 -11.24
C LEU A 22 -4.19 -0.72 -12.59
N PRO A 23 -4.41 0.61 -12.60
CA PRO A 23 -4.54 1.34 -13.85
C PRO A 23 -3.22 1.22 -14.65
N PRO A 24 -3.26 1.33 -15.99
CA PRO A 24 -2.04 1.33 -16.81
C PRO A 24 -1.06 2.46 -16.44
N THR A 25 -1.57 3.54 -15.84
CA THR A 25 -0.80 4.68 -15.34
C THR A 25 -0.22 4.46 -13.94
N ALA A 26 -0.37 3.27 -13.36
CA ALA A 26 0.16 2.99 -12.03
C ALA A 26 1.69 3.01 -12.03
N LEU A 27 2.27 3.82 -11.15
CA LEU A 27 3.71 3.99 -11.05
C LEU A 27 4.31 3.03 -10.02
N PHE A 28 5.42 2.40 -10.37
CA PHE A 28 6.25 1.67 -9.41
C PHE A 28 7.31 2.62 -8.82
N HIS A 29 7.82 2.34 -7.61
CA HIS A 29 8.72 3.26 -6.91
C HIS A 29 10.08 3.51 -7.59
N ARG A 30 10.49 2.67 -8.55
CA ARG A 30 11.76 2.82 -9.26
C ARG A 30 11.71 3.92 -10.32
N LEU A 31 11.53 5.14 -9.83
CA LEU A 31 11.45 6.37 -10.62
C LEU A 31 12.70 6.61 -11.47
N ASP A 32 13.84 6.07 -11.04
CA ASP A 32 15.12 6.11 -11.74
C ASP A 32 15.15 5.28 -13.03
N LEU A 33 14.20 4.35 -13.19
CA LEU A 33 14.05 3.51 -14.36
C LEU A 33 12.99 4.03 -15.33
N LEU A 34 12.24 5.08 -14.96
CA LEU A 34 11.17 5.63 -15.78
C LEU A 34 11.70 6.58 -16.85
N SER A 35 11.13 6.47 -18.03
CA SER A 35 11.31 7.44 -19.10
C SER A 35 10.50 8.72 -18.84
N PRO A 36 10.87 9.87 -19.45
CA PRO A 36 10.09 11.11 -19.33
C PRO A 36 8.64 11.01 -19.84
N SER A 37 8.33 10.03 -20.70
CA SER A 37 6.96 9.75 -21.15
C SER A 37 6.11 9.00 -20.11
N GLU A 38 6.73 8.32 -19.15
CA GLU A 38 6.03 7.56 -18.11
C GLU A 38 5.72 8.43 -16.88
N ALA A 39 6.66 9.27 -16.46
CA ALA A 39 6.45 10.23 -15.37
C ALA A 39 7.46 11.38 -15.43
N ARG A 40 7.04 12.56 -14.98
CA ARG A 40 7.90 13.70 -14.70
C ARG A 40 8.55 13.50 -13.34
N VAL A 41 9.80 13.06 -13.37
CA VAL A 41 10.62 12.88 -12.17
C VAL A 41 11.20 14.21 -11.73
N CYS A 42 11.18 14.47 -10.43
CA CYS A 42 11.74 15.66 -9.81
C CYS A 42 12.48 15.30 -8.52
N ARG A 43 13.10 16.29 -7.90
CA ARG A 43 13.67 16.17 -6.55
C ARG A 43 12.71 16.79 -5.55
N HIS A 44 12.12 15.96 -4.69
CA HIS A 44 11.27 16.41 -3.59
C HIS A 44 12.04 16.20 -2.28
N PHE A 45 12.35 17.29 -1.59
CA PHE A 45 13.35 17.32 -0.52
C PHE A 45 14.69 16.73 -0.97
N ASN A 46 15.20 15.70 -0.28
CA ASN A 46 16.45 15.04 -0.64
C ASN A 46 16.25 13.69 -1.36
N GLN A 47 15.08 13.47 -1.98
CA GLN A 47 14.77 12.21 -2.66
C GLN A 47 14.20 12.39 -4.06
N MET A 48 14.41 11.39 -4.91
CA MET A 48 13.77 11.28 -6.22
C MET A 48 12.26 11.02 -6.04
N ALA A 49 11.47 11.84 -6.72
CA ALA A 49 10.02 11.84 -6.57
C ALA A 49 9.29 12.19 -7.87
N THR A 50 7.97 12.08 -7.87
CA THR A 50 7.09 12.58 -8.92
C THR A 50 5.76 13.05 -8.33
N LEU A 51 5.21 14.14 -8.88
CA LEU A 51 3.88 14.64 -8.53
C LEU A 51 2.78 14.02 -9.41
N ASP A 52 3.15 13.25 -10.45
CA ASP A 52 2.21 12.73 -11.43
C ASP A 52 1.26 11.68 -10.84
N GLY A 53 1.70 10.95 -9.80
CA GLY A 53 0.88 9.98 -9.09
C GLY A 53 1.58 9.36 -7.88
N SER A 54 0.88 8.44 -7.22
CA SER A 54 1.47 7.65 -6.13
C SER A 54 2.35 6.55 -6.69
N THR A 55 3.45 6.23 -6.01
CA THR A 55 4.27 5.06 -6.32
C THR A 55 3.87 3.87 -5.47
N LEU A 56 3.85 2.68 -6.09
CA LEU A 56 3.73 1.39 -5.43
C LEU A 56 5.13 0.85 -5.07
N PHE A 57 5.26 0.33 -3.86
CA PHE A 57 6.47 -0.30 -3.34
C PHE A 57 6.14 -1.69 -2.77
N LEU A 58 7.04 -2.65 -2.99
CA LEU A 58 6.95 -3.99 -2.44
C LEU A 58 8.19 -4.25 -1.59
N SER A 59 8.02 -4.32 -0.27
CA SER A 59 9.11 -4.76 0.62
C SER A 59 9.52 -6.21 0.30
N VAL A 60 10.74 -6.60 0.67
CA VAL A 60 11.25 -7.98 0.48
C VAL A 60 10.34 -9.04 1.09
N GLY A 61 9.60 -8.71 2.16
CA GLY A 61 8.62 -9.59 2.79
C GLY A 61 7.39 -9.91 1.93
N SER A 62 7.20 -9.20 0.80
CA SER A 62 6.12 -9.43 -0.16
C SER A 62 6.39 -10.65 -1.06
N TYR A 63 7.61 -11.18 -1.09
CA TYR A 63 8.01 -12.28 -1.97
C TYR A 63 7.96 -13.62 -1.25
N VAL A 64 7.69 -14.70 -1.99
CA VAL A 64 7.66 -16.07 -1.45
C VAL A 64 9.02 -16.44 -0.86
N SER A 65 10.11 -16.02 -1.52
CA SER A 65 11.48 -16.15 -1.01
C SER A 65 12.13 -14.77 -0.78
N PRO A 66 11.96 -14.17 0.42
CA PRO A 66 12.55 -12.86 0.73
C PRO A 66 14.08 -12.83 0.65
N LEU A 67 14.75 -13.91 1.04
CA LEU A 67 16.22 -13.99 1.00
C LEU A 67 16.74 -14.03 -0.44
N SER A 68 16.09 -14.80 -1.31
CA SER A 68 16.44 -14.81 -2.75
C SER A 68 16.23 -13.44 -3.36
N GLN A 69 15.11 -12.79 -3.05
CA GLN A 69 14.84 -11.43 -3.50
C GLN A 69 15.98 -10.50 -3.06
N LEU A 70 16.29 -10.46 -1.76
CA LEU A 70 17.37 -9.63 -1.22
C LEU A 70 18.71 -9.89 -1.94
N ALA A 71 19.05 -11.16 -2.18
CA ALA A 71 20.28 -11.55 -2.88
C ALA A 71 20.32 -11.14 -4.36
N SER A 72 19.17 -10.98 -5.04
CA SER A 72 19.12 -10.55 -6.45
C SER A 72 19.56 -9.10 -6.70
N GLY A 73 19.86 -8.32 -5.65
CA GLY A 73 20.25 -6.92 -5.78
C GLY A 73 19.13 -5.99 -6.24
N VAL A 74 19.47 -4.74 -6.55
CA VAL A 74 18.53 -3.68 -6.94
C VAL A 74 17.65 -4.12 -8.12
N GLU A 75 16.34 -3.83 -8.10
CA GLU A 75 15.41 -4.29 -9.14
C GLU A 75 15.86 -3.83 -10.54
N SER A 76 15.83 -4.72 -11.53
CA SER A 76 16.06 -4.32 -12.91
C SER A 76 14.78 -3.77 -13.55
N LEU A 77 14.90 -3.06 -14.68
CA LEU A 77 13.74 -2.61 -15.45
C LEU A 77 12.81 -3.78 -15.82
N GLY A 78 13.37 -4.91 -16.27
CA GLY A 78 12.60 -6.10 -16.60
C GLY A 78 11.86 -6.71 -15.39
N ALA A 79 12.48 -6.69 -14.21
CA ALA A 79 11.83 -7.15 -12.98
C ALA A 79 10.64 -6.23 -12.61
N VAL A 80 10.85 -4.90 -12.67
CA VAL A 80 9.78 -3.92 -12.43
C VAL A 80 8.64 -4.08 -13.44
N GLN A 81 8.94 -4.23 -14.74
CA GLN A 81 7.94 -4.45 -15.78
C GLN A 81 7.15 -5.75 -15.56
N SER A 82 7.81 -6.85 -15.19
CA SER A 82 7.15 -8.12 -14.88
C SER A 82 6.19 -8.01 -13.69
N ILE A 83 6.62 -7.32 -12.62
CA ILE A 83 5.78 -7.06 -11.45
C ILE A 83 4.58 -6.19 -11.82
N THR A 84 4.80 -5.07 -12.50
CA THR A 84 3.73 -4.15 -12.90
C THR A 84 2.72 -4.85 -13.82
N ALA A 85 3.19 -5.62 -14.81
CA ALA A 85 2.31 -6.40 -15.69
C ALA A 85 1.45 -7.40 -14.90
N TYR A 86 2.03 -8.12 -13.94
CA TYR A 86 1.28 -9.07 -13.10
C TYR A 86 0.22 -8.39 -12.23
N LEU A 87 0.52 -7.21 -11.69
CA LEU A 87 -0.39 -6.47 -10.82
C LEU A 87 -1.53 -5.78 -11.59
N SER A 88 -1.26 -5.32 -12.81
CA SER A 88 -2.23 -4.67 -13.71
C SER A 88 -3.03 -5.66 -14.55
N ASP A 89 -2.60 -6.93 -14.63
CA ASP A 89 -3.28 -7.97 -15.37
C ASP A 89 -4.75 -8.12 -14.91
N ASN A 90 -5.65 -8.41 -15.85
CA ASN A 90 -7.04 -8.76 -15.60
C ASN A 90 -7.44 -10.09 -16.27
N THR A 91 -6.52 -10.66 -17.06
CA THR A 91 -6.73 -11.87 -17.86
C THR A 91 -6.34 -13.14 -17.11
N GLN A 92 -5.57 -13.01 -16.03
CA GLN A 92 -4.94 -14.13 -15.30
C GLN A 92 -3.91 -14.92 -16.12
N LEU A 93 -3.44 -14.36 -17.24
CA LEU A 93 -2.45 -14.99 -18.12
C LEU A 93 -1.01 -14.66 -17.72
N ILE A 94 -0.79 -13.58 -16.96
CA ILE A 94 0.55 -13.19 -16.53
C ILE A 94 0.97 -14.03 -15.33
N ALA A 95 2.11 -14.71 -15.46
CA ALA A 95 2.69 -15.53 -14.40
C ALA A 95 3.06 -14.67 -13.18
N ASN A 96 2.84 -15.22 -11.98
CA ASN A 96 3.22 -14.57 -10.73
C ASN A 96 4.75 -14.50 -10.61
N PRO A 97 5.36 -13.30 -10.49
CA PRO A 97 6.81 -13.12 -10.43
C PRO A 97 7.40 -13.45 -9.04
N GLY A 98 6.83 -14.42 -8.33
CA GLY A 98 7.29 -14.84 -7.00
C GLY A 98 6.68 -14.06 -5.83
N LEU A 99 5.56 -13.36 -6.02
CA LEU A 99 4.85 -12.64 -4.96
C LEU A 99 4.01 -13.58 -4.09
N ARG A 100 3.94 -13.28 -2.79
CA ARG A 100 3.07 -14.00 -1.85
C ARG A 100 1.61 -13.81 -2.20
N LEU A 101 0.80 -14.81 -1.81
CA LEU A 101 -0.63 -14.77 -1.99
C LEU A 101 -1.25 -13.57 -1.23
N GLY A 102 -1.81 -12.60 -1.95
CA GLY A 102 -2.47 -11.42 -1.37
C GLY A 102 -1.82 -10.09 -1.69
N VAL A 103 -0.54 -10.10 -2.06
CA VAL A 103 0.17 -8.89 -2.49
C VAL A 103 -0.56 -8.19 -3.64
N ARG A 104 -1.03 -8.93 -4.65
CA ARG A 104 -1.79 -8.34 -5.76
C ARG A 104 -3.07 -7.66 -5.30
N THR A 105 -3.80 -8.29 -4.38
CA THR A 105 -5.05 -7.73 -3.83
C THR A 105 -4.79 -6.49 -2.99
N ASP A 106 -3.76 -6.50 -2.16
CA ASP A 106 -3.41 -5.38 -1.30
C ASP A 106 -2.86 -4.20 -2.11
N ALA A 107 -2.02 -4.48 -3.12
CA ALA A 107 -1.52 -3.48 -4.07
C ALA A 107 -2.65 -2.77 -4.78
N THR A 108 -3.56 -3.53 -5.39
CA THR A 108 -4.69 -2.94 -6.10
C THR A 108 -5.63 -2.19 -5.17
N ALA A 109 -5.84 -2.68 -3.93
CA ALA A 109 -6.76 -2.05 -3.00
C ALA A 109 -6.21 -0.74 -2.44
N LEU A 110 -4.94 -0.72 -2.05
CA LEU A 110 -4.29 0.49 -1.58
C LEU A 110 -4.24 1.54 -2.68
N TYR A 111 -3.87 1.16 -3.91
CA TYR A 111 -3.67 2.11 -5.01
C TYR A 111 -4.92 2.93 -5.36
N GLN A 112 -6.13 2.45 -5.02
CA GLN A 112 -7.39 3.17 -5.27
C GLN A 112 -7.46 4.57 -4.65
N ILE A 113 -6.69 4.83 -3.58
CA ILE A 113 -6.67 6.15 -2.93
C ILE A 113 -5.76 7.17 -3.65
N SER A 114 -4.99 6.74 -4.64
CA SER A 114 -3.94 7.56 -5.27
C SER A 114 -4.48 8.88 -5.84
N ASP A 115 -5.55 8.81 -6.63
CA ASP A 115 -6.12 10.01 -7.27
C ASP A 115 -6.67 10.99 -6.24
N PHE A 116 -7.25 10.47 -5.15
CA PHE A 116 -7.70 11.30 -4.04
C PHE A 116 -6.53 12.01 -3.37
N TRP A 117 -5.41 11.34 -3.11
CA TRP A 117 -4.23 11.98 -2.52
C TRP A 117 -3.60 13.04 -3.42
N LYS A 118 -3.53 12.78 -4.73
CA LYS A 118 -3.07 13.76 -5.71
C LYS A 118 -3.93 15.01 -5.67
N LYS A 119 -5.26 14.85 -5.78
CA LYS A 119 -6.21 15.96 -5.68
C LYS A 119 -6.07 16.72 -4.36
N GLN A 120 -5.92 16.02 -3.24
CA GLN A 120 -5.73 16.66 -1.93
C GLN A 120 -4.40 17.40 -1.79
N HIS A 121 -3.38 17.07 -2.58
CA HIS A 121 -2.14 17.81 -2.60
C HIS A 121 -2.24 19.05 -3.50
N GLU A 122 -2.96 18.95 -4.62
CA GLU A 122 -3.17 20.05 -5.57
C GLU A 122 -4.14 21.11 -5.02
N ASP A 123 -5.24 20.68 -4.38
CA ASP A 123 -6.38 21.57 -4.06
C ASP A 123 -6.43 22.04 -2.60
N SER A 124 -5.73 21.39 -1.67
CA SER A 124 -5.87 21.66 -0.23
C SER A 124 -4.87 22.69 0.29
N ASP A 125 -5.34 23.62 1.12
CA ASP A 125 -4.47 24.53 1.90
C ASP A 125 -3.52 23.80 2.87
N LEU A 126 -3.81 22.54 3.20
CA LEU A 126 -2.94 21.71 4.04
C LEU A 126 -1.74 21.14 3.28
N SER A 127 -1.70 21.27 1.95
CA SER A 127 -0.60 20.76 1.11
C SER A 127 0.77 21.22 1.57
N LYS A 128 0.88 22.49 2.00
CA LYS A 128 2.12 23.10 2.53
C LYS A 128 2.58 22.54 3.88
N TYR A 129 1.73 21.81 4.59
CA TYR A 129 2.04 21.22 5.91
C TYR A 129 2.15 19.69 5.88
N ILE A 130 1.65 19.05 4.82
CA ILE A 130 1.68 17.59 4.70
C ILE A 130 2.81 17.20 3.77
N VAL A 131 3.91 16.75 4.37
CA VAL A 131 5.11 16.26 3.67
C VAL A 131 4.77 15.17 2.66
N ARG A 132 3.98 14.17 3.05
CA ARG A 132 3.58 13.03 2.22
C ARG A 132 2.38 12.29 2.81
N ARG A 133 1.66 11.57 1.95
CA ARG A 133 0.57 10.64 2.30
C ARG A 133 0.98 9.24 1.87
N TYR A 134 0.78 8.27 2.74
CA TYR A 134 1.17 6.90 2.46
C TYR A 134 0.30 5.92 3.24
N ALA A 135 0.29 4.69 2.73
CA ALA A 135 -0.45 3.56 3.26
C ALA A 135 0.34 2.29 3.04
N ALA A 136 0.17 1.33 3.94
CA ALA A 136 0.79 0.02 3.82
C ALA A 136 -0.14 -1.09 4.30
N ALA A 137 0.09 -2.28 3.74
CA ALA A 137 -0.59 -3.49 4.11
C ALA A 137 0.38 -4.46 4.82
N SER A 138 -0.18 -5.38 5.60
CA SER A 138 0.57 -6.45 6.26
C SER A 138 1.35 -7.35 5.30
N SER A 139 0.95 -7.42 4.02
CA SER A 139 1.67 -8.12 2.97
C SER A 139 3.01 -7.49 2.58
N GLY A 140 3.30 -6.28 3.08
CA GLY A 140 4.54 -5.57 2.77
C GLY A 140 4.44 -4.62 1.58
N VAL A 141 3.24 -4.50 0.98
CA VAL A 141 2.88 -3.49 0.00
C VAL A 141 2.79 -2.12 0.67
N ALA A 142 3.35 -1.10 0.04
CA ALA A 142 3.11 0.30 0.39
C ALA A 142 2.81 1.15 -0.85
N ILE A 143 2.08 2.23 -0.64
CA ILE A 143 1.93 3.31 -1.62
C ILE A 143 2.30 4.65 -0.98
N MET A 144 2.85 5.56 -1.78
CA MET A 144 3.29 6.88 -1.31
C MET A 144 2.98 7.98 -2.33
N TYR A 145 2.47 9.11 -1.85
CA TYR A 145 2.26 10.35 -2.60
C TYR A 145 2.89 11.55 -1.85
N PRO A 146 3.64 12.46 -2.51
CA PRO A 146 4.17 12.34 -3.87
C PRO A 146 4.87 11.01 -4.10
N GLY A 147 4.78 10.49 -5.33
CA GLY A 147 5.47 9.27 -5.72
C GLY A 147 6.94 9.40 -5.35
N THR A 148 7.49 8.42 -4.63
CA THR A 148 8.84 8.50 -4.06
C THR A 148 9.59 7.21 -4.35
N LEU A 149 10.87 7.34 -4.71
CA LEU A 149 11.79 6.21 -4.76
C LEU A 149 12.18 5.83 -3.34
N LEU A 150 11.91 4.59 -2.95
CA LEU A 150 12.26 4.05 -1.64
C LEU A 150 13.46 3.11 -1.73
N ASP A 151 14.25 3.09 -0.66
CA ASP A 151 15.32 2.12 -0.49
C ASP A 151 14.75 0.70 -0.40
N ARG A 152 15.47 -0.26 -0.98
CA ARG A 152 15.03 -1.65 -1.03
C ARG A 152 14.89 -2.30 0.35
N SER A 153 15.72 -1.89 1.31
CA SER A 153 15.66 -2.37 2.69
C SER A 153 14.48 -1.82 3.47
N PHE A 154 13.76 -0.83 2.93
CA PHE A 154 12.57 -0.29 3.57
C PHE A 154 11.50 -1.37 3.76
N ASP A 155 11.05 -1.53 5.00
CA ASP A 155 9.86 -2.29 5.33
C ASP A 155 8.86 -1.34 6.01
N PRO A 156 7.68 -1.07 5.41
CA PRO A 156 6.69 -0.21 6.04
C PRO A 156 6.17 -0.78 7.36
N ARG A 157 6.28 -2.11 7.57
CA ARG A 157 5.71 -2.81 8.74
C ARG A 157 6.57 -2.69 9.98
N SER A 158 7.86 -2.36 9.82
CA SER A 158 8.77 -2.09 10.94
C SER A 158 8.72 -0.63 11.41
N GLN A 159 7.99 0.24 10.70
CA GLN A 159 7.99 1.67 10.99
C GLN A 159 7.12 2.00 12.21
N SER A 160 7.55 3.00 12.98
CA SER A 160 6.89 3.42 14.22
C SER A 160 5.41 3.79 14.01
N TRP A 161 5.08 4.48 12.92
CA TRP A 161 3.70 4.83 12.57
C TRP A 161 2.83 3.60 12.30
N TYR A 162 3.38 2.56 11.69
CA TYR A 162 2.65 1.34 11.37
C TYR A 162 2.38 0.55 12.63
N LEU A 163 3.42 0.33 13.44
CA LEU A 163 3.32 -0.39 14.72
C LEU A 163 2.41 0.33 15.73
N SER A 164 2.49 1.67 15.78
CA SER A 164 1.65 2.48 16.67
C SER A 164 0.18 2.41 16.28
N ALA A 165 -0.13 2.50 14.99
CA ALA A 165 -1.49 2.36 14.49
C ALA A 165 -2.04 0.97 14.82
N LEU A 166 -1.29 -0.10 14.54
CA LEU A 166 -1.72 -1.47 14.84
C LEU A 166 -1.99 -1.70 16.33
N SER A 167 -1.19 -1.08 17.21
CA SER A 167 -1.38 -1.17 18.65
C SER A 167 -2.59 -0.38 19.16
N ASN A 168 -3.18 0.49 18.33
CA ASN A 168 -4.27 1.40 18.69
C ASN A 168 -5.41 1.36 17.65
N PRO A 169 -6.07 0.21 17.46
CA PRO A 169 -7.11 0.04 16.46
C PRO A 169 -8.25 1.05 16.63
N GLY A 170 -8.69 1.64 15.51
CA GLY A 170 -9.81 2.58 15.48
C GLY A 170 -9.50 3.97 16.05
N ARG A 171 -8.24 4.27 16.40
CA ARG A 171 -7.80 5.59 16.88
C ARG A 171 -6.84 6.23 15.89
N VAL A 172 -6.79 7.56 15.86
CA VAL A 172 -5.71 8.27 15.19
C VAL A 172 -4.57 8.42 16.20
N VAL A 173 -3.38 7.97 15.84
CA VAL A 173 -2.19 8.05 16.69
C VAL A 173 -1.05 8.77 15.99
N VAL A 174 -0.30 9.56 16.75
CA VAL A 174 0.87 10.31 16.26
C VAL A 174 2.13 9.60 16.72
N SER A 175 3.00 9.25 15.78
CA SER A 175 4.30 8.65 16.09
C SER A 175 5.27 9.69 16.67
N PRO A 176 6.26 9.28 17.49
CA PRO A 176 7.40 10.15 17.79
C PRO A 176 8.13 10.54 16.50
N PRO A 177 8.93 11.62 16.51
CA PRO A 177 9.76 11.99 15.38
C PRO A 177 10.70 10.86 14.94
N TYR A 178 10.79 10.60 13.64
CA TYR A 178 11.72 9.65 13.04
C TYR A 178 12.22 10.18 11.68
N LEU A 179 13.31 9.60 11.17
CA LEU A 179 13.88 10.01 9.89
C LEU A 179 12.99 9.55 8.72
N ASP A 180 12.54 10.50 7.90
CA ASP A 180 11.72 10.25 6.73
C ASP A 180 12.50 9.52 5.63
N PRO A 181 12.09 8.29 5.22
CA PRO A 181 12.70 7.57 4.10
C PRO A 181 12.65 8.33 2.78
N GLY A 182 11.71 9.27 2.64
CA GLY A 182 11.61 10.12 1.46
C GLY A 182 12.34 11.46 1.57
N GLY A 183 13.23 11.63 2.55
CA GLY A 183 14.23 12.70 2.54
C GLY A 183 13.81 14.06 3.11
N ALA A 184 12.68 14.17 3.82
CA ALA A 184 12.26 15.43 4.44
C ALA A 184 12.94 15.74 5.80
N GLY A 185 13.83 14.86 6.28
CA GLY A 185 14.42 14.96 7.62
C GLY A 185 13.55 14.29 8.68
N TYR A 186 13.54 14.83 9.90
CA TYR A 186 12.72 14.27 10.98
C TYR A 186 11.26 14.68 10.81
N ILE A 187 10.35 13.69 10.79
CA ILE A 187 8.91 13.90 10.67
C ILE A 187 8.16 13.20 11.81
N THR A 188 7.01 13.75 12.18
CA THR A 188 5.98 13.02 12.92
C THR A 188 4.91 12.54 11.95
N THR A 189 4.14 11.54 12.35
CA THR A 189 3.12 10.97 11.47
C THR A 189 1.86 10.64 12.22
N ALA A 190 0.73 11.19 11.75
CA ALA A 190 -0.60 10.78 12.16
C ALA A 190 -1.06 9.56 11.36
N SER A 191 -1.46 8.50 12.07
CA SER A 191 -1.70 7.16 11.53
C SER A 191 -3.00 6.57 12.05
N HIS A 192 -3.64 5.71 11.24
CA HIS A 192 -4.91 5.05 11.56
C HIS A 192 -5.01 3.71 10.84
N THR A 193 -5.59 2.72 11.52
CA THR A 193 -5.86 1.38 10.99
C THR A 193 -7.17 1.34 10.23
N VAL A 194 -7.19 0.71 9.06
CA VAL A 194 -8.40 0.44 8.28
C VAL A 194 -8.61 -1.05 8.20
N TYR A 195 -9.83 -1.46 8.53
CA TYR A 195 -10.29 -2.84 8.51
C TYR A 195 -11.45 -3.01 7.53
N GLN A 196 -11.58 -4.18 6.94
CA GLN A 196 -12.76 -4.53 6.16
C GLN A 196 -13.92 -4.86 7.10
N VAL A 197 -15.00 -4.08 7.07
CA VAL A 197 -16.21 -4.38 7.82
C VAL A 197 -16.89 -5.59 7.18
N GLY A 198 -16.97 -6.72 7.91
CA GLY A 198 -17.80 -7.85 7.50
C GLY A 198 -19.28 -7.47 7.57
N ARG A 199 -20.01 -7.61 6.46
CA ARG A 199 -21.48 -7.70 6.53
C ARG A 199 -21.82 -8.85 7.48
N LYS A 200 -22.32 -8.56 8.68
CA LYS A 200 -23.02 -9.56 9.48
C LYS A 200 -24.20 -10.03 8.61
N ALA A 201 -24.20 -11.30 8.22
CA ALA A 201 -25.41 -11.91 7.73
C ALA A 201 -26.41 -11.85 8.89
N TYR A 202 -27.36 -10.92 8.81
CA TYR A 202 -28.53 -10.91 9.68
C TYR A 202 -29.34 -12.14 9.27
N GLY A 203 -29.05 -13.28 9.88
CA GLY A 203 -29.89 -14.46 9.78
C GLY A 203 -31.19 -14.13 10.51
N ASN A 204 -32.28 -14.04 9.75
CA ASN A 204 -33.62 -14.06 10.32
C ASN A 204 -33.73 -15.30 11.21
N LYS A 205 -33.82 -15.09 12.54
CA LYS A 205 -34.37 -16.12 13.41
C LYS A 205 -35.85 -16.21 13.07
N ALA A 206 -36.19 -17.20 12.26
CA ALA A 206 -37.56 -17.68 12.17
C ALA A 206 -37.97 -18.13 13.58
N ASN A 207 -39.02 -17.52 14.11
CA ASN A 207 -39.64 -17.94 15.37
C ASN A 207 -40.15 -19.37 15.20
N ALA A 208 -39.50 -20.31 15.88
CA ALA A 208 -40.01 -21.65 16.11
C ALA A 208 -40.44 -21.75 17.58
N GLY A 209 -41.71 -22.09 17.80
CA GLY A 209 -42.19 -22.71 19.02
C GLY A 209 -43.18 -21.89 19.85
N HIS A 210 -44.47 -22.15 19.64
CA HIS A 210 -45.42 -22.38 20.75
C HIS A 210 -46.58 -23.25 20.24
N HIS A 211 -46.42 -24.56 20.33
CA HIS A 211 -47.53 -25.50 20.50
C HIS A 211 -47.18 -26.38 21.70
N GLY A 212 -47.93 -26.18 22.78
CA GLY A 212 -47.91 -27.00 23.98
C GLY A 212 -49.33 -27.01 24.53
N TYR A 213 -49.85 -28.23 24.59
CA TYR A 213 -51.13 -28.71 25.08
C TYR A 213 -51.70 -27.99 26.31
#